data_AF-A0A2Z2KSM8-F1
#
_entry.id   AF-A0A2Z2KSM8-F1
#
_cell.length_a   1.000
_cell.length_b   1.000
_cell.length_c   1.000
_cell.angle_alpha   90.00
_cell.angle_beta   90.00
_cell.angle_gamma   90.00
#
_symmetry.space_group_name_H-M   'P 1'
#
loop_
_entity.id
_entity.type
_entity.pdbx_description
1 polymer ?
#
loop_
_entity_poly.entity_id
_entity_poly.type
_entity_poly.pdbx_seq_one_letter_code
_entity_poly.pdbx_strand_id
1 'polypeptide(L)'
;MKYTTRQILMVSCLTVMVVGGCSNVSKDANSVSPTSSTVPTITEVATGPVGGVTEDELTKLTYTDQQKKDILIAAQKAGLKTVYIPTIGAGPDDSLNLVEVDGNTLILKFVRQAIAESAEEIKPSEEVGDGKTAQLNDTVNGKWIPAEKGSSVNFLYFKLDKTYVKYYSSKPFFEQDFEASARSMIPLE
;
A
#
# COMPACT_ATOMS: atom_id res chain seq x y z
N MET A 1 -48.35 -12.88 16.72
CA MET A 1 -47.06 -13.53 17.06
C MET A 1 -46.04 -12.42 17.32
N LYS A 2 -45.93 -11.99 18.57
CA LYS A 2 -44.72 -12.08 19.42
C LYS A 2 -43.47 -11.41 18.81
N TYR A 3 -43.32 -10.10 19.12
CA TYR A 3 -42.08 -9.36 19.06
C TYR A 3 -41.19 -9.79 20.24
N THR A 4 -39.93 -10.13 19.98
CA THR A 4 -38.95 -10.43 21.04
C THR A 4 -37.77 -9.48 20.91
N THR A 5 -37.77 -8.48 21.78
CA THR A 5 -36.65 -7.60 22.12
C THR A 5 -35.61 -8.38 22.94
N ARG A 6 -34.33 -8.33 22.56
CA ARG A 6 -33.18 -8.69 23.42
C ARG A 6 -32.07 -7.67 23.18
N GLN A 7 -32.06 -6.61 23.99
CA GLN A 7 -31.13 -6.38 25.09
C GLN A 7 -29.64 -6.40 24.68
N ILE A 8 -29.15 -5.17 24.52
CA ILE A 8 -27.76 -4.75 24.40
C ILE A 8 -27.11 -4.97 25.77
N LEU A 9 -26.01 -5.72 25.82
CA LEU A 9 -25.14 -5.77 26.99
C LEU A 9 -23.86 -5.01 26.65
N MET A 10 -23.81 -3.73 27.04
CA MET A 10 -22.55 -2.99 27.14
C MET A 10 -21.79 -3.52 28.35
N VAL A 11 -20.62 -4.12 28.12
CA VAL A 11 -19.64 -4.37 29.19
C VAL A 11 -18.46 -3.45 28.94
N SER A 12 -18.50 -2.35 29.70
CA SER A 12 -17.41 -1.43 29.93
C SER A 12 -16.36 -2.12 30.82
N CYS A 13 -15.11 -2.18 30.36
CA CYS A 13 -13.96 -2.40 31.24
C CYS A 13 -12.94 -1.30 30.98
N LEU A 14 -13.03 -0.28 31.83
CA LEU A 14 -12.05 0.76 32.03
C LEU A 14 -10.87 0.16 32.81
N THR A 15 -9.66 0.18 32.25
CA THR A 15 -8.45 -0.07 33.04
C THR A 15 -7.47 1.07 32.79
N VAL A 16 -7.39 1.96 33.77
CA VAL A 16 -6.33 2.95 33.94
C VAL A 16 -5.27 2.32 34.83
N MET A 17 -4.02 2.29 34.37
CA MET A 17 -2.86 2.34 35.27
C MET A 17 -1.83 3.32 34.71
N VAL A 18 -1.40 4.18 35.62
CA VAL A 18 -0.46 5.29 35.47
C VAL A 18 0.90 4.85 36.04
N VAL A 19 1.93 5.59 35.63
CA VAL A 19 3.19 5.91 36.34
C VAL A 19 4.42 5.10 35.92
N GLY A 20 5.42 5.83 35.41
CA GLY A 20 6.80 5.69 35.88
C GLY A 20 7.87 5.85 34.80
N GLY A 21 8.66 6.93 34.87
CA GLY A 21 10.04 6.92 34.36
C GLY A 21 10.55 8.21 33.70
N CYS A 22 10.86 9.24 34.50
CA CYS A 22 11.82 10.29 34.13
C CYS A 22 13.25 9.85 34.47
N SER A 23 14.24 10.56 33.90
CA SER A 23 15.67 10.69 34.31
C SER A 23 16.65 9.77 33.55
N ASN A 24 17.80 10.17 33.01
CA ASN A 24 18.72 11.32 33.16
C ASN A 24 19.48 11.54 31.83
N VAL A 25 19.67 12.76 31.29
CA VAL A 25 20.85 13.65 31.44
C VAL A 25 22.17 12.97 31.82
N SER A 26 23.12 12.95 30.88
CA SER A 26 24.56 13.04 31.18
C SER A 26 25.17 14.13 30.29
N LYS A 27 25.70 15.16 30.96
CA LYS A 27 26.70 16.10 30.46
C LYS A 27 28.07 15.46 30.64
N ASP A 28 28.96 15.67 29.67
CA ASP A 28 30.32 16.24 29.79
C ASP A 28 30.98 16.08 28.40
N ALA A 29 31.27 17.16 27.66
CA ALA A 29 32.45 18.05 27.76
C ALA A 29 33.77 17.25 27.58
N ASN A 30 34.72 17.57 26.70
CA ASN A 30 35.05 18.78 25.96
C ASN A 30 36.17 18.41 24.95
N SER A 31 36.43 19.26 23.94
CA SER A 31 37.78 19.64 23.44
C SER A 31 38.01 19.68 21.91
N VAL A 32 37.66 20.84 21.33
CA VAL A 32 38.43 21.75 20.43
C VAL A 32 39.13 21.25 19.13
N SER A 33 38.55 21.67 17.99
CA SER A 33 39.01 22.32 16.70
C SER A 33 40.53 22.42 16.32
N PRO A 34 40.96 22.78 15.07
CA PRO A 34 40.21 23.52 14.02
C PRO A 34 40.52 23.27 12.50
N THR A 35 39.74 23.99 11.65
CA THR A 35 40.06 24.58 10.32
C THR A 35 40.10 23.71 9.05
N SER A 36 39.13 23.92 8.14
CA SER A 36 39.37 24.65 6.86
C SER A 36 38.09 24.86 6.05
N SER A 37 37.87 26.13 5.71
CA SER A 37 36.84 26.60 4.79
C SER A 37 37.02 26.03 3.39
N THR A 38 35.92 25.60 2.76
CA THR A 38 35.67 25.82 1.33
C THR A 38 34.16 25.92 1.15
N VAL A 39 33.73 27.09 0.68
CA VAL A 39 32.36 27.41 0.29
C VAL A 39 32.07 26.73 -1.05
N PRO A 40 30.93 26.05 -1.21
CA PRO A 40 30.27 26.00 -2.51
C PRO A 40 28.92 26.71 -2.45
N THR A 41 28.83 27.73 -3.30
CA THR A 41 27.69 28.24 -4.05
C THR A 41 26.36 27.54 -3.79
N ILE A 42 25.41 28.33 -3.27
CA ILE A 42 24.00 27.98 -3.13
C ILE A 42 23.37 28.02 -4.52
N THR A 43 23.11 26.86 -5.12
CA THR A 43 22.19 26.71 -6.24
C THR A 43 20.99 25.93 -5.76
N GLU A 44 19.89 26.65 -5.61
CA GLU A 44 18.49 26.24 -5.82
C GLU A 44 18.12 24.79 -5.46
N VAL A 45 17.45 24.59 -4.32
CA VAL A 45 16.74 23.34 -4.01
C VAL A 45 15.30 23.65 -3.63
N ALA A 46 14.42 23.39 -4.59
CA ALA A 46 12.99 23.25 -4.39
C ALA A 46 12.74 22.20 -3.29
N THR A 47 12.13 22.62 -2.19
CA THR A 47 11.76 21.73 -1.08
C THR A 47 10.29 21.38 -1.18
N GLY A 48 9.98 20.40 -2.03
CA GLY A 48 8.83 19.52 -1.85
C GLY A 48 9.22 18.37 -0.90
N PRO A 49 8.27 17.71 -0.22
CA PRO A 49 8.59 16.66 0.73
C PRO A 49 9.17 15.43 -0.01
N VAL A 50 10.45 15.15 0.28
CA VAL A 50 11.16 13.92 -0.08
C VAL A 50 10.63 12.81 0.82
N GLY A 51 9.75 11.96 0.29
CA GLY A 51 9.09 10.90 1.05
C GLY A 51 9.25 9.50 0.46
N GLY A 52 9.10 9.34 -0.85
CA GLY A 52 9.28 8.05 -1.53
C GLY A 52 10.75 7.67 -1.72
N VAL A 53 11.02 6.37 -1.84
CA VAL A 53 12.32 5.91 -2.37
C VAL A 53 12.36 6.13 -3.88
N THR A 54 13.55 6.21 -4.46
CA THR A 54 13.67 6.23 -5.92
C THR A 54 13.23 4.89 -6.50
N GLU A 55 12.73 4.84 -7.74
CA GLU A 55 12.29 3.57 -8.35
C GLU A 55 13.40 2.51 -8.39
N ASP A 56 14.66 2.95 -8.53
CA ASP A 56 15.85 2.09 -8.51
C ASP A 56 16.11 1.45 -7.14
N GLU A 57 15.53 2.00 -6.07
CA GLU A 57 15.59 1.45 -4.71
C GLU A 57 14.44 0.50 -4.38
N LEU A 58 13.44 0.37 -5.26
CA LEU A 58 12.33 -0.57 -5.07
C LEU A 58 12.77 -2.00 -5.35
N THR A 59 12.22 -2.96 -4.59
CA THR A 59 12.55 -4.38 -4.79
C THR A 59 12.04 -4.86 -6.13
N LYS A 60 12.91 -5.50 -6.92
CA LYS A 60 12.47 -6.36 -8.02
C LYS A 60 11.85 -7.63 -7.44
N LEU A 61 10.56 -7.83 -7.69
CA LEU A 61 9.85 -9.01 -7.21
C LEU A 61 10.26 -10.24 -8.00
N THR A 62 10.41 -11.36 -7.30
CA THR A 62 10.66 -12.67 -7.89
C THR A 62 9.62 -13.65 -7.37
N TYR A 63 9.19 -14.56 -8.25
CA TYR A 63 8.15 -15.54 -7.97
C TYR A 63 8.69 -16.92 -8.29
N THR A 64 8.62 -17.82 -7.32
CA THR A 64 8.89 -19.24 -7.52
C THR A 64 7.82 -19.85 -8.44
N ASP A 65 8.15 -20.95 -9.11
CA ASP A 65 7.20 -21.66 -9.95
C ASP A 65 5.96 -22.13 -9.17
N GLN A 66 6.16 -22.50 -7.90
CA GLN A 66 5.05 -22.86 -7.01
C GLN A 66 4.14 -21.66 -6.72
N GLN A 67 4.69 -20.49 -6.43
CA GLN A 67 3.89 -19.27 -6.23
C GLN A 67 3.10 -18.90 -7.50
N LYS A 68 3.72 -18.97 -8.68
CA LYS A 68 3.00 -18.69 -9.94
C LYS A 68 1.83 -19.66 -10.13
N LYS A 69 2.07 -20.95 -9.89
CA LYS A 69 1.03 -21.98 -9.95
C LYS A 69 -0.10 -21.72 -8.95
N ASP A 70 0.22 -21.34 -7.71
CA ASP A 70 -0.77 -21.04 -6.68
C ASP A 70 -1.62 -19.81 -7.04
N ILE A 71 -0.99 -18.77 -7.62
CA ILE A 71 -1.67 -17.59 -8.15
C ILE A 71 -2.63 -17.98 -9.27
N LEU A 72 -2.18 -18.76 -10.25
CA LEU A 72 -3.02 -19.19 -11.39
C LEU A 72 -4.22 -20.03 -10.92
N ILE A 73 -4.02 -20.94 -9.97
CA ILE A 73 -5.11 -21.73 -9.37
C ILE A 73 -6.11 -20.83 -8.65
N ALA A 74 -5.63 -19.85 -7.88
CA ALA A 74 -6.48 -18.90 -7.16
C ALA A 74 -7.24 -17.98 -8.15
N ALA A 75 -6.57 -17.49 -9.19
CA ALA A 75 -7.17 -16.68 -10.24
C ALA A 75 -8.32 -17.43 -10.95
N GLN A 76 -8.11 -18.72 -11.26
CA GLN A 76 -9.16 -19.56 -11.84
C GLN A 76 -10.37 -19.70 -10.90
N LYS A 77 -10.14 -19.89 -9.60
CA LYS A 77 -11.22 -19.94 -8.59
C LYS A 77 -11.98 -18.63 -8.47
N ALA A 78 -11.28 -17.49 -8.61
CA ALA A 78 -11.87 -16.16 -8.64
C ALA A 78 -12.58 -15.82 -9.98
N GLY A 79 -12.48 -16.68 -10.99
CA GLY A 79 -13.10 -16.47 -12.31
C GLY A 79 -12.32 -15.51 -13.22
N LEU A 80 -11.05 -15.25 -12.93
CA LEU A 80 -10.18 -14.43 -13.77
C LEU A 80 -9.68 -15.22 -14.98
N LYS A 81 -9.76 -14.61 -16.17
CA LYS A 81 -9.15 -15.13 -17.41
C LYS A 81 -7.67 -14.79 -17.51
N THR A 82 -7.30 -13.63 -16.97
CA THR A 82 -5.95 -13.10 -16.93
C THR A 82 -5.75 -12.51 -15.55
N VAL A 83 -4.63 -12.87 -14.92
CA VAL A 83 -4.17 -12.31 -13.66
C VAL A 83 -2.89 -11.53 -13.92
N TYR A 84 -2.73 -10.40 -13.25
CA TYR A 84 -1.58 -9.53 -13.41
C TYR A 84 -0.74 -9.52 -12.14
N ILE A 85 0.57 -9.67 -12.28
CA ILE A 85 1.49 -9.60 -11.14
C ILE A 85 2.46 -8.44 -11.31
N PRO A 86 2.79 -7.69 -10.24
CA PRO A 86 3.81 -6.67 -10.30
C PRO A 86 5.21 -7.29 -10.42
N THR A 87 6.09 -6.64 -11.16
CA THR A 87 7.52 -6.98 -11.21
C THR A 87 8.38 -6.13 -10.27
N ILE A 88 7.81 -5.05 -9.73
CA ILE A 88 8.40 -4.15 -8.74
C ILE A 88 7.49 -4.09 -7.51
N GLY A 89 8.08 -4.17 -6.32
CA GLY A 89 7.38 -4.10 -5.03
C GLY A 89 7.04 -2.68 -4.62
N ALA A 90 6.12 -2.52 -3.67
CA ALA A 90 5.79 -1.21 -3.10
C ALA A 90 6.69 -0.85 -1.90
N GLY A 91 8.00 -0.98 -2.11
CA GLY A 91 9.07 -0.68 -1.16
C GLY A 91 10.27 -1.63 -1.29
N PRO A 92 11.33 -1.44 -0.48
CA PRO A 92 12.63 -2.09 -0.65
C PRO A 92 12.76 -3.52 -0.09
N ASP A 93 11.79 -4.00 0.70
CA ASP A 93 11.71 -5.34 1.29
C ASP A 93 10.39 -6.06 0.95
N ASP A 94 9.71 -5.61 -0.12
CA ASP A 94 8.42 -6.19 -0.47
C ASP A 94 8.58 -7.57 -1.12
N SER A 95 7.66 -8.47 -0.80
CA SER A 95 7.65 -9.84 -1.33
C SER A 95 6.26 -10.46 -1.17
N LEU A 96 5.92 -11.41 -2.04
CA LEU A 96 4.65 -12.12 -1.95
C LEU A 96 4.63 -12.99 -0.68
N ASN A 97 3.66 -12.73 0.18
CA ASN A 97 3.46 -13.42 1.45
C ASN A 97 2.34 -14.47 1.34
N LEU A 98 1.20 -14.09 0.74
CA LEU A 98 0.02 -14.95 0.74
C LEU A 98 -0.87 -14.71 -0.48
N VAL A 99 -1.50 -15.78 -0.96
CA VAL A 99 -2.49 -15.77 -2.04
C VAL A 99 -3.83 -16.22 -1.45
N GLU A 100 -4.87 -15.40 -1.62
CA GLU A 100 -6.22 -15.67 -1.12
C GLU A 100 -7.27 -15.46 -2.21
N VAL A 101 -8.44 -16.06 -2.01
CA VAL A 101 -9.63 -15.83 -2.83
C VAL A 101 -10.77 -15.45 -1.89
N ASP A 102 -11.39 -14.30 -2.14
CA ASP A 102 -12.59 -13.83 -1.45
C ASP A 102 -13.71 -13.63 -2.47
N GLY A 103 -14.70 -14.54 -2.45
CA GLY A 103 -15.74 -14.58 -3.49
C GLY A 103 -15.15 -14.74 -4.90
N ASN A 104 -15.39 -13.73 -5.74
CA ASN A 104 -14.89 -13.61 -7.13
C ASN A 104 -13.67 -12.68 -7.25
N THR A 105 -12.96 -12.46 -6.15
CA THR A 105 -11.79 -11.58 -6.10
C THR A 105 -10.56 -12.38 -5.69
N LEU A 106 -9.51 -12.30 -6.51
CA LEU A 106 -8.18 -12.76 -6.14
C LEU A 106 -7.52 -11.69 -5.28
N ILE A 107 -6.86 -12.09 -4.19
CA ILE A 107 -6.09 -11.18 -3.34
C ILE A 107 -4.66 -11.70 -3.22
N LEU A 108 -3.71 -10.89 -3.71
CA LEU A 108 -2.27 -11.11 -3.55
C LEU A 108 -1.76 -10.22 -2.41
N LYS A 109 -1.38 -10.82 -1.29
CA LYS A 109 -0.83 -10.10 -0.14
C LYS A 109 0.68 -10.15 -0.18
N PHE A 110 1.27 -8.96 -0.19
CA PHE A 110 2.70 -8.74 -0.06
C PHE A 110 3.02 -8.18 1.34
N VAL A 111 4.30 -8.01 1.65
CA VAL A 111 4.75 -7.48 2.95
C VAL A 111 4.28 -6.03 3.18
N ARG A 112 4.23 -5.22 2.12
CA ARG A 112 3.86 -3.79 2.18
C ARG A 112 2.54 -3.43 1.55
N GLN A 113 2.03 -4.26 0.66
CA GLN A 113 0.80 -3.99 -0.09
C GLN A 113 -0.07 -5.23 -0.23
N ALA A 114 -1.31 -5.03 -0.61
CA ALA A 114 -2.19 -6.06 -1.10
C ALA A 114 -2.83 -5.59 -2.42
N ILE A 115 -2.95 -6.53 -3.36
CA ILE A 115 -3.52 -6.31 -4.68
C ILE A 115 -4.75 -7.20 -4.79
N ALA A 116 -5.90 -6.57 -4.99
CA ALA A 116 -7.15 -7.27 -5.30
C ALA A 116 -7.44 -7.16 -6.79
N GLU A 117 -7.78 -8.28 -7.42
CA GLU A 117 -8.13 -8.40 -8.83
C GLU A 117 -9.48 -9.09 -9.02
N SER A 118 -10.33 -8.54 -9.87
CA SER A 118 -11.62 -9.14 -10.22
C SER A 118 -12.04 -8.82 -11.66
N ALA A 119 -12.84 -9.69 -12.26
CA ALA A 119 -13.53 -9.41 -13.52
C ALA A 119 -14.71 -8.45 -13.33
N GLU A 120 -15.20 -8.32 -12.09
CA GLU A 120 -16.28 -7.41 -11.71
C GLU A 120 -15.72 -6.16 -11.02
N GLU A 121 -16.49 -5.07 -11.04
CA GLU A 121 -16.04 -3.81 -10.48
C GLU A 121 -15.90 -3.89 -8.95
N ILE A 122 -14.68 -3.70 -8.46
CA ILE A 122 -14.33 -3.70 -7.02
C ILE A 122 -14.07 -2.29 -6.46
N LYS A 123 -14.62 -1.27 -7.12
CA LYS A 123 -14.53 0.12 -6.65
C LYS A 123 -15.28 0.26 -5.32
N PRO A 124 -14.73 0.97 -4.32
CA PRO A 124 -15.44 1.20 -3.07
C PRO A 124 -16.72 2.01 -3.22
N SER A 125 -17.69 1.67 -2.38
CA SER A 125 -19.13 1.88 -2.57
C SER A 125 -19.63 3.30 -2.35
N GLU A 126 -18.77 4.25 -2.02
CA GLU A 126 -19.18 5.64 -1.78
C GLU A 126 -18.80 6.52 -2.98
N GLU A 127 -19.60 7.56 -3.23
CA GLU A 127 -19.17 8.72 -4.02
C GLU A 127 -18.08 9.48 -3.22
N VAL A 128 -16.96 8.81 -3.02
CA VAL A 128 -15.73 9.44 -2.58
C VAL A 128 -15.29 10.31 -3.75
N GLY A 129 -15.22 11.62 -3.50
CA GLY A 129 -15.06 12.67 -4.50
C GLY A 129 -13.89 12.47 -5.46
N ASP A 130 -13.74 13.37 -6.43
CA ASP A 130 -12.75 13.24 -7.51
C ASP A 130 -11.33 12.98 -6.96
N GLY A 131 -10.97 11.71 -6.93
CA GLY A 131 -9.68 11.23 -6.48
C GLY A 131 -8.56 11.78 -7.35
N LYS A 132 -7.35 11.84 -6.79
CA LYS A 132 -6.17 12.21 -7.57
C LYS A 132 -5.94 11.15 -8.67
N THR A 133 -5.82 11.61 -9.91
CA THR A 133 -5.51 10.72 -11.04
C THR A 133 -4.03 10.35 -11.02
N ALA A 134 -3.72 9.08 -11.29
CA ALA A 134 -2.36 8.57 -11.45
C ALA A 134 -2.19 8.02 -12.87
N GLN A 135 -1.24 8.53 -13.63
CA GLN A 135 -0.91 8.00 -14.95
C GLN A 135 -0.03 6.75 -14.76
N LEU A 136 -0.53 5.58 -15.17
CA LEU A 136 0.20 4.32 -15.00
C LEU A 136 0.96 3.95 -16.28
N ASN A 137 0.34 4.07 -17.44
CA ASN A 137 1.02 4.02 -18.74
C ASN A 137 0.21 4.80 -19.77
N ASP A 138 0.67 4.87 -21.02
CA ASP A 138 0.02 5.64 -22.10
C ASP A 138 -1.49 5.38 -22.28
N THR A 139 -1.99 4.23 -21.84
CA THR A 139 -3.38 3.80 -22.02
C THR A 139 -4.14 3.56 -20.72
N VAL A 140 -3.45 3.49 -19.58
CA VAL A 140 -4.03 3.13 -18.28
C VAL A 140 -3.84 4.28 -17.30
N ASN A 141 -4.99 4.76 -16.80
CA ASN A 141 -5.07 5.70 -15.70
C ASN A 141 -5.63 5.00 -14.47
N GLY A 142 -5.05 5.32 -13.31
CA GLY A 142 -5.60 4.97 -12.01
C GLY A 142 -6.18 6.17 -11.28
N LYS A 143 -6.92 5.88 -10.23
CA LYS A 143 -7.49 6.86 -9.31
C LYS A 143 -7.11 6.49 -7.89
N TRP A 144 -6.51 7.44 -7.18
CA TRP A 144 -6.37 7.40 -5.74
C TRP A 144 -7.71 7.76 -5.11
N ILE A 145 -8.31 6.80 -4.43
CA ILE A 145 -9.63 6.96 -3.83
C ILE A 145 -9.49 6.74 -2.31
N PRO A 146 -10.06 7.61 -1.47
CA PRO A 146 -10.03 7.40 -0.03
C PRO A 146 -10.92 6.21 0.38
N ALA A 147 -10.48 5.46 1.38
CA ALA A 147 -11.15 4.26 1.91
C ALA A 147 -12.59 4.53 2.37
N GLU A 148 -12.82 5.73 2.89
CA GLU A 148 -14.09 6.26 3.35
C GLU A 148 -14.04 7.78 3.25
N LYS A 149 -15.21 8.45 3.24
CA LYS A 149 -15.26 9.90 3.15
C LYS A 149 -14.48 10.59 4.28
N GLY A 150 -13.46 11.38 3.89
CA GLY A 150 -12.63 12.13 4.84
C GLY A 150 -11.44 11.35 5.40
N SER A 151 -11.23 10.11 4.97
CA SER A 151 -10.05 9.33 5.35
C SER A 151 -8.79 9.79 4.63
N SER A 152 -7.66 9.72 5.33
CA SER A 152 -6.32 9.84 4.76
C SER A 152 -5.79 8.51 4.22
N VAL A 153 -6.52 7.41 4.41
CA VAL A 153 -6.17 6.11 3.85
C VAL A 153 -6.68 6.06 2.42
N ASN A 154 -5.77 6.06 1.45
CA ASN A 154 -6.10 5.94 0.03
C ASN A 154 -5.81 4.53 -0.47
N PHE A 155 -6.55 4.09 -1.49
CA PHE A 155 -6.22 2.94 -2.30
C PHE A 155 -6.14 3.37 -3.76
N LEU A 156 -5.26 2.73 -4.53
CA LEU A 156 -5.11 2.98 -5.96
C LEU A 156 -5.99 2.00 -6.72
N TYR A 157 -6.91 2.51 -7.52
CA TYR A 157 -7.85 1.73 -8.31
C TYR A 157 -7.69 2.02 -9.80
N PHE A 158 -7.65 0.97 -10.61
CA PHE A 158 -7.52 1.06 -12.06
C PHE A 158 -8.05 -0.20 -12.75
N LYS A 159 -8.00 -0.20 -14.08
CA LYS A 159 -8.42 -1.34 -14.90
C LYS A 159 -7.35 -1.69 -15.92
N LEU A 160 -6.95 -2.96 -15.97
CA LEU A 160 -6.08 -3.53 -16.99
C LEU A 160 -6.91 -4.46 -17.87
N ASP A 161 -7.09 -4.10 -19.15
CA ASP A 161 -8.02 -4.77 -20.07
C ASP A 161 -9.41 -4.98 -19.44
N LYS A 162 -9.72 -6.23 -19.03
CA LYS A 162 -11.00 -6.63 -18.43
C LYS A 162 -10.91 -6.89 -16.93
N THR A 163 -9.74 -6.70 -16.32
CA THR A 163 -9.49 -6.94 -14.89
C THR A 163 -9.47 -5.61 -14.14
N TYR A 164 -10.32 -5.49 -13.13
CA TYR A 164 -10.30 -4.40 -12.18
C TYR A 164 -9.27 -4.69 -11.09
N VAL A 165 -8.45 -3.70 -10.78
CA VAL A 165 -7.32 -3.82 -9.88
C VAL A 165 -7.42 -2.78 -8.76
N LYS A 166 -7.18 -3.21 -7.53
CA LYS A 166 -7.15 -2.34 -6.34
C LYS A 166 -5.92 -2.63 -5.49
N TYR A 167 -5.08 -1.63 -5.32
CA TYR A 167 -3.92 -1.65 -4.41
C TYR A 167 -4.26 -0.99 -3.09
N TYR A 168 -3.95 -1.65 -1.97
CA TYR A 168 -4.20 -1.13 -0.63
C TYR A 168 -3.15 -1.61 0.38
N SER A 169 -3.05 -0.94 1.53
CA SER A 169 -2.18 -1.36 2.64
C SER A 169 -2.81 -1.06 3.99
N SER A 170 -2.46 -1.86 4.99
CA SER A 170 -2.71 -1.57 6.41
C SER A 170 -1.54 -0.83 7.08
N LYS A 171 -0.47 -0.54 6.34
CA LYS A 171 0.72 0.18 6.80
C LYS A 171 0.82 1.53 6.07
N PRO A 172 1.51 2.54 6.64
CA PRO A 172 1.86 3.75 5.90
C PRO A 172 2.64 3.40 4.62
N PHE A 173 2.31 4.08 3.53
CA PHE A 173 2.92 3.89 2.21
C PHE A 173 3.12 5.22 1.50
N PHE A 174 3.98 5.23 0.49
CA PHE A 174 4.12 6.36 -0.44
C PHE A 174 3.36 6.03 -1.72
N GLU A 175 2.56 6.98 -2.22
CA GLU A 175 1.77 6.80 -3.44
C GLU A 175 2.67 6.46 -4.64
N GLN A 176 3.86 7.06 -4.70
CA GLN A 176 4.82 6.83 -5.79
C GLN A 176 5.28 5.37 -5.87
N ASP A 177 5.52 4.71 -4.72
CA ASP A 177 5.94 3.31 -4.67
C ASP A 177 4.83 2.38 -5.18
N PHE A 178 3.58 2.69 -4.82
CA PHE A 178 2.39 1.97 -5.29
C PHE A 178 2.17 2.17 -6.78
N GLU A 179 2.30 3.40 -7.26
CA GLU A 179 2.20 3.70 -8.69
C GLU A 179 3.29 2.96 -9.45
N ALA A 180 4.56 2.99 -9.00
CA ALA A 180 5.66 2.24 -9.64
C ALA A 180 5.37 0.73 -9.70
N SER A 181 4.88 0.15 -8.59
CA SER A 181 4.46 -1.25 -8.57
C SER A 181 3.32 -1.53 -9.56
N ALA A 182 2.31 -0.66 -9.63
CA ALA A 182 1.19 -0.77 -10.56
C ALA A 182 1.61 -0.63 -12.04
N ARG A 183 2.56 0.27 -12.34
CA ARG A 183 3.16 0.40 -13.69
C ARG A 183 3.89 -0.87 -14.14
N SER A 184 4.45 -1.59 -13.17
CA SER A 184 5.27 -2.78 -13.41
C SER A 184 4.46 -4.07 -13.64
N MET A 185 3.12 -3.99 -13.61
CA MET A 185 2.26 -5.15 -13.74
C MET A 185 2.34 -5.79 -15.12
N ILE A 186 2.50 -7.11 -15.12
CA ILE A 186 2.51 -7.92 -16.34
C ILE A 186 1.49 -9.06 -16.20
N PRO A 187 0.89 -9.55 -17.30
CA PRO A 187 0.09 -10.76 -17.24
C PRO A 187 0.97 -11.94 -16.80
N LEU A 188 0.44 -12.78 -15.92
CA LEU A 188 1.07 -14.04 -15.55
C LEU A 188 0.61 -15.14 -16.52
N GLU A 189 1.59 -15.81 -17.13
CA GLU A 189 1.42 -16.97 -18.02
C GLU A 189 1.59 -18.30 -17.28
#